data_AF-A0A536PCZ5-F1
#
_entry.id   AF-A0A536PCZ5-F1
#
_cell.length_a   1.000
_cell.length_b   1.000
_cell.length_c   1.000
_cell.angle_alpha   90.00
_cell.angle_beta   90.00
_cell.angle_gamma   90.00
#
_symmetry.space_group_name_H-M   'P 1'
#
loop_
_entity.id
_entity.type
_entity.pdbx_description
1 polymer ?
#
loop_
_entity_poly.entity_id
_entity_poly.type
_entity_poly.pdbx_seq_one_letter_code
_entity_poly.pdbx_strand_id
1 'polypeptide(L)'
;MKKLLVLVIIALAIAAFLYFPRGASVASTNAATLAVVNTAIEGSRSGAAFAPALDGEVFANGDVVKSNDNGRAVLTFFDGSSLAIDPGSQVRVVSLNRVAGDGLQVTIEQTLGRSWASVQKLKTPDSKFEVRTPSSTAAVRGTAFQTIVERRADGTTQTTFLADEGTLLVSASAGGTTTVNAGSQVSIGEFQPAPAVPSPIPPSPRLEITGSAGLGFTATSPQGETCNSGGQLQQIPGCVATAQANKISVRAPSRGHWGLLLTAASALQNATLTVDGFIGTARSGTRVFTRSFNLGDLVKSGFTLTVGGQIAVSAFDDPQLVTTICGAEVAGRVFTGDKLEQRVDAVRAFSQGNKSQPVGIVITEADLTQAVAAGATNTGGVASVSNVKVSIDGAGLHVTGQAVAGPLSVNVNGIVVAGPVNDKLVLRLSSLSAEPLPVGVVDGFRSGIEQALAQSTATVPFLVRRVAFRQGCLGISGVTPP
;
A
#
# COMPACT_ATOMS: atom_id res chain seq x y z
N MET A 1 -3.58 -38.82 -32.05
CA MET A 1 -3.24 -37.44 -32.46
C MET A 1 -4.27 -36.40 -32.01
N LYS A 2 -5.59 -36.55 -32.27
CA LYS A 2 -6.62 -35.59 -31.79
C LYS A 2 -6.73 -35.42 -30.26
N LYS A 3 -6.52 -36.47 -29.46
CA LYS A 3 -6.53 -36.40 -27.98
C LYS A 3 -5.30 -35.69 -27.38
N LEU A 4 -4.16 -35.73 -28.08
CA LEU A 4 -2.93 -35.04 -27.66
C LEU A 4 -3.02 -33.54 -27.95
N LEU A 5 -3.65 -33.16 -29.07
CA LEU A 5 -3.90 -31.76 -29.45
C LEU A 5 -4.85 -31.07 -28.46
N VAL A 6 -5.88 -31.76 -27.98
CA VAL A 6 -6.83 -31.23 -26.98
C VAL A 6 -6.17 -31.01 -25.62
N LEU A 7 -5.29 -31.93 -25.17
CA LEU A 7 -4.53 -31.75 -23.93
C LEU A 7 -3.53 -30.59 -24.01
N VAL A 8 -2.89 -30.39 -25.17
CA VAL A 8 -1.97 -29.25 -25.40
C VAL A 8 -2.74 -27.92 -25.47
N ILE A 9 -3.93 -27.88 -26.08
CA ILE A 9 -4.78 -26.68 -26.10
C ILE A 9 -5.33 -26.37 -24.71
N ILE A 10 -5.71 -27.37 -23.91
CA ILE A 10 -6.14 -27.17 -22.52
C ILE A 10 -4.97 -26.71 -21.65
N ALA A 11 -3.77 -27.29 -21.81
CA ALA A 11 -2.58 -26.85 -21.11
C ALA A 11 -2.15 -25.43 -21.51
N LEU A 12 -2.28 -25.04 -22.78
CA LEU A 12 -2.03 -23.69 -23.27
C LEU A 12 -3.11 -22.69 -22.83
N ALA A 13 -4.37 -23.12 -22.74
CA ALA A 13 -5.46 -22.30 -22.22
C ALA A 13 -5.33 -22.10 -20.71
N ILE A 14 -4.88 -23.10 -19.95
CA ILE A 14 -4.55 -23.00 -18.52
C ILE A 14 -3.31 -22.14 -18.31
N ALA A 15 -2.27 -22.29 -19.15
CA ALA A 15 -1.08 -21.44 -19.11
C ALA A 15 -1.42 -19.98 -19.45
N ALA A 16 -2.27 -19.72 -20.46
CA ALA A 16 -2.76 -18.38 -20.78
C ALA A 16 -3.65 -17.81 -19.65
N PHE A 17 -4.51 -18.64 -19.05
CA PHE A 17 -5.35 -18.27 -17.91
C PHE A 17 -4.54 -17.90 -16.65
N LEU A 18 -3.33 -18.45 -16.51
CA LEU A 18 -2.39 -18.15 -15.41
C LEU A 18 -1.42 -16.99 -15.75
N TYR A 19 -1.26 -16.62 -17.02
CA TYR A 19 -0.30 -15.60 -17.47
C TYR A 19 -0.94 -14.26 -17.84
N PHE A 20 -2.24 -14.23 -18.13
CA PHE A 20 -2.97 -12.96 -18.20
C PHE A 20 -3.26 -12.50 -16.77
N PRO A 21 -2.79 -11.31 -16.33
CA PRO A 21 -3.37 -10.69 -15.16
C PRO A 21 -4.85 -10.52 -15.48
N ARG A 22 -5.68 -11.34 -14.83
CA ARG A 22 -7.05 -10.91 -14.60
C ARG A 22 -6.91 -9.63 -13.82
N GLY A 23 -7.01 -8.50 -14.52
CA GLY A 23 -7.41 -7.27 -13.89
C GLY A 23 -8.60 -7.66 -13.03
N ALA A 24 -8.44 -7.54 -11.72
CA ALA A 24 -9.56 -7.61 -10.83
C ALA A 24 -10.59 -6.68 -11.45
N SER A 25 -11.76 -7.22 -11.79
CA SER A 25 -12.93 -6.39 -11.97
C SER A 25 -13.19 -5.79 -10.60
N VAL A 26 -12.46 -4.72 -10.27
CA VAL A 26 -12.74 -3.90 -9.11
C VAL A 26 -14.16 -3.43 -9.36
N ALA A 27 -15.04 -3.76 -8.41
CA ALA A 27 -16.40 -3.27 -8.39
C ALA A 27 -16.43 -1.79 -8.78
N SER A 28 -17.46 -1.43 -9.52
CA SER A 28 -17.76 -0.16 -10.23
C SER A 28 -17.74 1.13 -9.40
N THR A 29 -17.08 1.16 -8.26
CA THR A 29 -16.95 2.32 -7.39
C THR A 29 -15.75 3.16 -7.80
N ASN A 30 -16.00 4.43 -8.15
CA ASN A 30 -14.95 5.44 -8.23
C ASN A 30 -14.43 5.75 -6.81
N ALA A 31 -13.58 4.88 -6.29
CA ALA A 31 -13.03 4.95 -4.94
C ALA A 31 -11.52 4.71 -4.93
N ALA A 32 -10.85 5.27 -3.94
CA ALA A 32 -9.44 5.04 -3.66
C ALA A 32 -9.30 4.03 -2.52
N THR A 33 -8.37 3.09 -2.65
CA THR A 33 -8.09 2.12 -1.59
C THR A 33 -7.06 2.68 -0.62
N LEU A 34 -7.37 2.65 0.68
CA LEU A 34 -6.47 3.06 1.74
C LEU A 34 -5.57 1.89 2.16
N ALA A 35 -4.26 2.12 2.13
CA ALA A 35 -3.29 1.29 2.81
C ALA A 35 -2.81 2.00 4.08
N VAL A 36 -2.94 1.37 5.25
CA VAL A 36 -2.42 1.88 6.52
C VAL A 36 -0.97 1.43 6.64
N VAL A 37 -0.07 2.39 6.44
CA VAL A 37 1.37 2.13 6.44
C VAL A 37 1.88 1.99 7.87
N ASN A 38 1.43 2.88 8.76
CA ASN A 38 1.76 2.85 10.17
C ASN A 38 0.55 3.32 11.01
N THR A 39 0.68 3.27 12.33
CA THR A 39 -0.30 3.61 13.37
C THR A 39 -1.36 4.65 12.99
N ALA A 40 -2.56 4.52 13.54
CA ALA A 40 -3.50 5.62 13.80
C ALA A 40 -3.81 6.57 12.62
N ILE A 41 -4.58 6.02 11.68
CA ILE A 41 -5.31 6.79 10.67
C ILE A 41 -6.78 6.83 11.07
N GLU A 42 -7.41 7.99 10.93
CA GLU A 42 -8.85 8.17 11.09
C GLU A 42 -9.49 8.46 9.74
N GLY A 43 -10.70 7.95 9.54
CA GLY A 43 -11.52 8.19 8.36
C GLY A 43 -12.90 8.71 8.73
N SER A 44 -13.39 9.68 7.97
CA SER A 44 -14.80 10.11 7.94
C SER A 44 -15.37 9.73 6.59
N ARG A 45 -16.32 8.78 6.57
CA ARG A 45 -17.00 8.32 5.35
C ARG A 45 -18.40 8.89 5.26
N SER A 46 -18.78 9.41 4.10
CA SER A 46 -20.13 9.96 3.85
C SER A 46 -20.57 10.99 4.90
N GLY A 47 -19.64 11.78 5.44
CA GLY A 47 -19.90 12.79 6.46
C GLY A 47 -20.10 12.25 7.89
N ALA A 48 -19.89 10.96 8.13
CA ALA A 48 -19.92 10.38 9.48
C ALA A 48 -18.77 10.92 10.36
N ALA A 49 -18.90 10.73 11.68
CA ALA A 49 -17.82 11.07 12.61
C ALA A 49 -16.54 10.30 12.29
N PHE A 50 -15.39 10.91 12.58
CA PHE A 50 -14.09 10.25 12.44
C PHE A 50 -14.03 9.00 13.31
N ALA A 51 -13.58 7.91 12.70
CA ALA A 51 -13.31 6.63 13.36
C ALA A 51 -12.00 6.05 12.83
N PRO A 52 -11.35 5.11 13.53
CA PRO A 52 -10.18 4.42 13.00
C PRO A 52 -10.42 3.88 11.58
N ALA A 53 -9.44 4.09 10.71
CA ALA A 53 -9.41 3.54 9.37
C ALA A 53 -8.58 2.27 9.33
N LEU A 54 -9.04 1.31 8.51
CA LEU A 54 -8.45 -0.02 8.39
C LEU A 54 -7.82 -0.18 7.01
N ASP A 55 -6.82 -1.06 6.91
CA ASP A 55 -6.17 -1.39 5.65
C ASP A 55 -7.18 -2.03 4.69
N GLY A 56 -7.16 -1.60 3.42
CA GLY A 56 -8.11 -2.04 2.37
C GLY A 56 -9.42 -1.27 2.33
N GLU A 57 -9.70 -0.37 3.27
CA GLU A 57 -10.92 0.46 3.21
C GLU A 57 -10.92 1.37 1.98
N VAL A 58 -12.11 1.64 1.44
CA VAL A 58 -12.30 2.47 0.25
C VAL A 58 -12.78 3.87 0.64
N PHE A 59 -12.24 4.89 -0.04
CA PHE A 59 -12.56 6.31 0.13
C PHE A 59 -13.10 6.87 -1.18
N ALA A 60 -14.35 7.30 -1.16
CA ALA A 60 -15.07 7.85 -2.30
C ALA A 60 -15.21 9.38 -2.21
N ASN A 61 -15.97 9.96 -3.14
CA ASN A 61 -16.24 11.40 -3.18
C ASN A 61 -16.86 11.88 -1.86
N GLY A 62 -16.24 12.89 -1.26
CA GLY A 62 -16.65 13.48 0.01
C GLY A 62 -16.01 12.83 1.25
N ASP A 63 -15.24 11.76 1.10
CA ASP A 63 -14.59 11.11 2.24
C ASP A 63 -13.30 11.82 2.65
N VAL A 64 -12.95 11.72 3.93
CA VAL A 64 -11.81 12.41 4.54
C VAL A 64 -10.93 11.42 5.26
N VAL A 65 -9.64 11.44 4.95
CA VAL A 65 -8.58 10.77 5.69
C VAL A 65 -7.87 11.80 6.56
N LYS A 66 -7.70 11.47 7.84
CA LYS A 66 -6.93 12.25 8.79
C LYS A 66 -5.83 11.40 9.38
N SER A 67 -4.61 11.90 9.28
CA SER A 67 -3.45 11.32 9.92
C SER A 67 -3.12 12.09 11.19
N ASN A 68 -2.90 11.36 12.29
CA ASN A 68 -2.44 11.97 13.54
C ASN A 68 -0.92 12.20 13.53
N ASP A 69 -0.31 12.46 14.69
CA ASP A 69 1.10 12.84 14.81
C ASP A 69 2.10 11.74 14.40
N ASN A 70 1.67 10.48 14.25
CA ASN A 70 2.52 9.37 13.84
C ASN A 70 1.97 8.59 12.65
N GLY A 71 0.77 8.94 12.18
CA GLY A 71 0.06 8.17 11.19
C GLY A 71 0.61 8.33 9.80
N ARG A 72 0.62 7.22 9.07
CA ARG A 72 1.01 7.17 7.66
C ARG A 72 0.07 6.27 6.92
N ALA A 73 -0.46 6.77 5.81
CA ALA A 73 -1.36 6.02 4.94
C ALA A 73 -1.02 6.29 3.48
N VAL A 74 -1.49 5.43 2.59
CA VAL A 74 -1.43 5.66 1.14
C VAL A 74 -2.82 5.46 0.57
N LEU A 75 -3.35 6.48 -0.10
CA LEU A 75 -4.50 6.31 -0.98
C LEU A 75 -4.01 5.87 -2.35
N THR A 76 -4.52 4.75 -2.86
CA THR A 76 -4.23 4.26 -4.21
C THR A 76 -5.48 4.40 -5.08
N PHE A 77 -5.35 5.12 -6.17
CA PHE A 77 -6.43 5.36 -7.13
C PHE A 77 -6.49 4.22 -8.16
N PHE A 78 -7.62 4.08 -8.84
CA PHE A 78 -7.87 2.95 -9.75
C PHE A 78 -6.97 2.92 -10.99
N ASP A 79 -6.26 4.01 -11.31
CA ASP A 79 -5.30 4.08 -12.41
C ASP A 79 -3.87 3.70 -11.98
N GLY A 80 -3.65 3.41 -10.69
CA GLY A 80 -2.33 3.15 -10.09
C GLY A 80 -1.61 4.40 -9.59
N SER A 81 -2.20 5.59 -9.72
CA SER A 81 -1.71 6.78 -9.03
C SER A 81 -1.85 6.60 -7.51
N SER A 82 -0.98 7.24 -6.74
CA SER A 82 -1.02 7.14 -5.27
C SER A 82 -0.74 8.47 -4.58
N LEU A 83 -1.29 8.61 -3.37
CA LEU A 83 -1.06 9.73 -2.47
C LEU A 83 -0.68 9.18 -1.09
N ALA A 84 0.59 9.25 -0.75
CA ALA A 84 1.07 9.01 0.60
C ALA A 84 0.74 10.22 1.49
N ILE A 85 0.18 9.95 2.66
CA ILE A 85 -0.30 10.92 3.64
C ILE A 85 0.60 10.81 4.86
N ASP A 86 1.37 11.86 5.12
CA ASP A 86 2.30 11.93 6.25
C ASP A 86 1.58 12.31 7.55
N PRO A 87 2.28 12.26 8.70
CA PRO A 87 1.72 12.66 9.98
C PRO A 87 1.24 14.12 10.01
N GLY A 88 0.16 14.36 10.76
CA GLY A 88 -0.45 15.69 10.92
C GLY A 88 -1.22 16.18 9.69
N SER A 89 -1.50 15.30 8.74
CA SER A 89 -2.17 15.64 7.49
C SER A 89 -3.67 15.39 7.53
N GLN A 90 -4.41 16.22 6.79
CA GLN A 90 -5.83 16.00 6.54
C GLN A 90 -6.12 16.17 5.05
N VAL A 91 -6.72 15.13 4.47
CA VAL A 91 -6.94 15.01 3.04
C VAL A 91 -8.38 14.58 2.76
N ARG A 92 -9.06 15.28 1.86
CA ARG A 92 -10.41 14.97 1.38
C ARG A 92 -10.37 14.57 -0.09
N VAL A 93 -11.04 13.48 -0.43
CA VAL A 93 -11.31 13.11 -1.82
C VAL A 93 -12.51 13.93 -2.29
N VAL A 94 -12.28 15.03 -3.00
CA VAL A 94 -13.37 15.93 -3.44
C VAL A 94 -14.13 15.31 -4.61
N SER A 95 -13.38 14.80 -5.59
CA SER A 95 -13.92 14.09 -6.74
C SER A 95 -12.96 12.99 -7.16
N LEU A 96 -13.51 11.86 -7.53
CA LEU A 96 -12.85 10.72 -8.11
C LEU A 96 -13.84 10.13 -9.10
N ASN A 97 -13.51 10.21 -10.39
CA ASN A 97 -14.37 9.75 -11.47
C ASN A 97 -13.52 9.02 -12.50
N ARG A 98 -14.09 7.95 -13.06
CA ARG A 98 -13.59 7.35 -14.29
C ARG A 98 -14.20 8.08 -15.48
N VAL A 99 -13.33 8.55 -16.39
CA VAL A 99 -13.75 9.18 -17.65
C VAL A 99 -13.53 8.23 -18.82
N ALA A 100 -13.97 8.62 -20.02
CA ALA A 100 -13.85 7.82 -21.23
C ALA A 100 -12.41 7.32 -21.45
N GLY A 101 -12.27 6.11 -21.99
CA GLY A 101 -10.96 5.50 -22.24
C GLY A 101 -10.19 5.13 -20.97
N ASP A 102 -10.88 4.87 -19.86
CA ASP A 102 -10.27 4.51 -18.59
C ASP A 102 -9.39 5.63 -17.97
N GLY A 103 -9.77 6.88 -18.24
CA GLY A 103 -9.08 8.04 -17.70
C GLY A 103 -9.43 8.31 -16.23
N LEU A 104 -8.50 8.91 -15.49
CA LEU A 104 -8.68 9.34 -14.11
C LEU A 104 -9.02 10.82 -14.06
N GLN A 105 -10.12 11.19 -13.40
CA GLN A 105 -10.35 12.55 -12.93
C GLN A 105 -10.42 12.55 -11.40
N VAL A 106 -9.39 13.11 -10.77
CA VAL A 106 -9.31 13.22 -9.31
C VAL A 106 -9.00 14.64 -8.86
N THR A 107 -9.70 15.07 -7.81
CA THR A 107 -9.43 16.30 -7.07
C THR A 107 -9.28 15.92 -5.61
N ILE A 108 -8.11 16.21 -5.07
CA ILE A 108 -7.78 16.06 -3.67
C ILE A 108 -7.76 17.45 -3.03
N GLU A 109 -8.34 17.58 -1.84
CA GLU A 109 -8.18 18.77 -1.02
C GLU A 109 -7.31 18.41 0.19
N GLN A 110 -6.22 19.17 0.40
CA GLN A 110 -5.34 19.04 1.54
C GLN A 110 -5.33 20.35 2.33
N THR A 111 -5.75 20.28 3.58
CA THR A 111 -5.90 21.47 4.43
C THR A 111 -4.73 21.66 5.40
N LEU A 112 -3.97 20.61 5.68
CA LEU A 112 -2.83 20.63 6.59
C LEU A 112 -1.88 19.47 6.28
N GLY A 113 -0.62 19.62 6.70
CA GLY A 113 0.36 18.56 6.79
C GLY A 113 1.08 18.32 5.46
N ARG A 114 1.64 17.13 5.31
CA ARG A 114 2.44 16.72 4.16
C ARG A 114 1.79 15.56 3.41
N SER A 115 1.91 15.57 2.09
CA SER A 115 1.61 14.43 1.25
C SER A 115 2.63 14.30 0.14
N TRP A 116 2.69 13.10 -0.42
CA TRP A 116 3.51 12.75 -1.56
C TRP A 116 2.64 12.06 -2.60
N ALA A 117 2.53 12.66 -3.78
CA ALA A 117 1.75 12.12 -4.88
C ALA A 117 2.69 11.53 -5.93
N SER A 118 2.42 10.29 -6.33
CA SER A 118 3.02 9.66 -7.52
C SER A 118 1.88 9.39 -8.50
N VAL A 119 1.81 10.23 -9.53
CA VAL A 119 0.71 10.22 -10.49
C VAL A 119 1.16 9.52 -11.77
N GLN A 120 0.41 8.50 -12.19
CA GLN A 120 0.65 7.82 -13.46
C GLN A 120 0.45 8.77 -14.63
N LYS A 121 1.12 8.50 -15.75
CA LYS A 121 0.91 9.30 -16.96
C LYS A 121 -0.54 9.16 -17.42
N LEU A 122 -1.24 10.30 -17.43
CA LEU A 122 -2.67 10.37 -17.72
C LEU A 122 -2.95 9.95 -19.16
N LYS A 123 -3.82 8.94 -19.33
CA LYS A 123 -4.05 8.24 -20.61
C LYS A 123 -4.85 9.07 -21.63
N THR A 124 -5.71 9.96 -21.16
CA THR A 124 -6.65 10.71 -22.01
C THR A 124 -6.56 12.22 -21.79
N PRO A 125 -6.97 13.06 -22.75
CA PRO A 125 -7.00 14.52 -22.58
C PRO A 125 -7.84 14.96 -21.36
N ASP A 126 -8.98 14.30 -21.16
CA ASP A 126 -9.93 14.57 -20.07
C ASP A 126 -9.46 14.07 -18.69
N SER A 127 -8.42 13.24 -18.66
CA SER A 127 -7.81 12.82 -17.41
C SER A 127 -7.15 14.01 -16.71
N LYS A 128 -7.31 14.09 -15.40
CA LYS A 128 -6.87 15.20 -14.56
C LYS A 128 -6.57 14.74 -13.13
N PHE A 129 -5.47 15.22 -12.57
CA PHE A 129 -5.14 15.07 -11.15
C PHE A 129 -4.86 16.45 -10.55
N GLU A 130 -5.66 16.84 -9.56
CA GLU A 130 -5.52 18.12 -8.85
C GLU A 130 -5.32 17.93 -7.34
N VAL A 131 -4.44 18.75 -6.77
CA VAL A 131 -4.35 18.97 -5.32
C VAL A 131 -4.71 20.42 -5.03
N ARG A 132 -5.80 20.61 -4.31
CA ARG A 132 -6.29 21.90 -3.80
C ARG A 132 -5.83 22.08 -2.37
N THR A 133 -5.38 23.29 -2.09
CA THR A 133 -4.94 23.75 -0.78
C THR A 133 -5.57 25.12 -0.53
N PRO A 134 -5.61 25.63 0.71
CA PRO A 134 -6.27 26.91 0.96
C PRO A 134 -5.64 28.07 0.17
N SER A 135 -4.33 28.02 -0.10
CA SER A 135 -3.65 29.08 -0.86
C SER A 135 -3.61 28.84 -2.37
N SER A 136 -3.78 27.61 -2.88
CA SER A 136 -3.41 27.27 -4.27
C SER A 136 -3.97 25.93 -4.77
N THR A 137 -3.99 25.74 -6.09
CA THR A 137 -4.26 24.45 -6.75
C THR A 137 -3.07 24.03 -7.62
N ALA A 138 -2.61 22.80 -7.46
CA ALA A 138 -1.64 22.16 -8.36
C ALA A 138 -2.35 21.18 -9.28
N ALA A 139 -2.17 21.35 -10.59
CA ALA A 139 -2.65 20.42 -11.63
C ALA A 139 -1.46 19.71 -12.29
N VAL A 140 -1.57 18.39 -12.48
CA VAL A 140 -0.45 17.57 -12.95
C VAL A 140 -0.87 16.58 -14.03
N ARG A 141 0.09 16.18 -14.86
CA ARG A 141 -0.07 15.14 -15.88
C ARG A 141 1.12 14.18 -15.85
N GLY A 142 1.08 13.21 -14.93
CA GLY A 142 2.17 12.22 -14.76
C GLY A 142 3.39 12.84 -14.07
N THR A 143 3.41 12.87 -12.74
CA THR A 143 4.38 13.64 -11.95
C THR A 143 4.51 13.04 -10.56
N ALA A 144 5.72 13.07 -10.02
CA ALA A 144 6.01 12.75 -8.62
C ALA A 144 6.34 14.04 -7.86
N PHE A 145 5.53 14.39 -6.87
CA PHE A 145 5.66 15.66 -6.17
C PHE A 145 5.17 15.61 -4.73
N GLN A 146 5.66 16.55 -3.94
CA GLN A 146 5.29 16.72 -2.55
C GLN A 146 4.43 17.97 -2.35
N THR A 147 3.44 17.89 -1.48
CA THR A 147 2.65 19.04 -1.01
C THR A 147 2.81 19.18 0.49
N ILE A 148 3.19 20.37 0.94
CA ILE A 148 3.28 20.74 2.36
C ILE A 148 2.31 21.89 2.59
N VAL A 149 1.41 21.78 3.56
CA VAL A 149 0.49 22.84 3.99
C VAL A 149 0.72 23.11 5.47
N GLU A 150 1.23 24.28 5.79
CA GLU A 150 1.61 24.70 7.15
C GLU A 150 0.76 25.88 7.59
N ARG A 151 0.35 25.89 8.86
CA ARG A 151 -0.30 27.05 9.48
C ARG A 151 0.78 28.02 9.97
N ARG A 152 0.65 29.29 9.62
CA ARG A 152 1.51 30.38 10.07
C ARG A 152 1.04 30.95 11.41
N ALA A 153 1.90 31.73 12.04
CA ALA A 153 1.63 32.37 13.33
C ALA A 153 0.43 33.34 13.30
N ASP A 154 0.13 33.92 12.13
CA ASP A 154 -1.01 34.81 11.90
C ASP A 154 -2.33 34.06 11.64
N GLY A 155 -2.33 32.72 11.70
CA GLY A 155 -3.49 31.87 11.45
C GLY A 155 -3.73 31.53 9.97
N THR A 156 -3.04 32.16 9.04
CA THR A 156 -3.11 31.84 7.60
C THR A 156 -2.34 30.57 7.29
N THR A 157 -2.50 30.05 6.07
CA THR A 157 -1.74 28.90 5.58
C THR A 157 -0.65 29.27 4.59
N GLN A 158 0.37 28.42 4.51
CA GLN A 158 1.37 28.41 3.46
C GLN A 158 1.39 27.04 2.81
N THR A 159 1.29 27.01 1.49
CA THR A 159 1.48 25.79 0.73
C THR A 159 2.82 25.81 0.02
N THR A 160 3.59 24.72 0.13
CA THR A 160 4.80 24.50 -0.64
C THR A 160 4.64 23.25 -1.49
N PHE A 161 4.87 23.38 -2.79
CA PHE A 161 4.96 22.25 -3.73
C PHE A 161 6.41 22.01 -4.12
N LEU A 162 6.85 20.75 -4.11
CA LEU A 162 8.18 20.33 -4.58
C LEU A 162 8.00 19.29 -5.68
N ALA A 163 8.56 19.51 -6.87
CA ALA A 163 8.49 18.56 -7.98
C ALA A 163 9.79 17.76 -8.09
N ASP A 164 9.71 16.44 -7.99
CA ASP A 164 10.86 15.53 -8.13
C ASP A 164 10.92 14.89 -9.52
N GLU A 165 9.76 14.68 -10.15
CA GLU A 165 9.64 14.22 -11.54
C GLU A 165 8.51 14.97 -12.23
N GLY A 166 8.67 15.27 -13.52
CA GLY A 166 7.61 15.89 -14.32
C GLY A 166 7.44 17.39 -14.05
N THR A 167 6.20 17.86 -14.15
CA THR A 167 5.88 19.29 -14.13
C THR A 167 4.53 19.54 -13.48
N LEU A 168 4.48 20.53 -12.58
CA LEU A 168 3.27 21.03 -11.94
C LEU A 168 2.85 22.35 -12.58
N LEU A 169 1.56 22.52 -12.85
CA LEU A 169 0.98 23.85 -13.06
C LEU A 169 0.30 24.29 -11.76
N VAL A 170 0.87 25.28 -11.07
CA VAL A 170 0.37 25.75 -9.78
C VAL A 170 -0.30 27.11 -9.95
N SER A 171 -1.57 27.20 -9.59
CA SER A 171 -2.35 28.45 -9.63
C SER A 171 -2.69 28.90 -8.21
N ALA A 172 -2.38 30.15 -7.87
CA ALA A 172 -2.70 30.70 -6.57
C ALA A 172 -4.17 31.16 -6.51
N SER A 173 -4.78 31.05 -5.33
CA SER A 173 -6.14 31.52 -5.07
C SER A 173 -6.30 33.02 -5.27
N ALA A 174 -5.27 33.82 -4.95
CA ALA A 174 -5.24 35.26 -5.15
C ALA A 174 -4.74 35.69 -6.55
N GLY A 175 -4.65 34.75 -7.49
CA GLY A 175 -4.30 35.01 -8.89
C GLY A 175 -2.84 34.69 -9.24
N GLY A 176 -2.62 34.51 -10.54
CA GLY A 176 -1.33 34.10 -11.09
C GLY A 176 -1.15 32.57 -11.13
N THR A 177 -0.31 32.15 -12.07
CA THR A 177 0.01 30.74 -12.32
C THR A 177 1.52 30.61 -12.54
N THR A 178 2.09 29.52 -12.06
CA THR A 178 3.53 29.22 -12.19
C THR A 178 3.75 27.76 -12.50
N THR A 179 4.73 27.49 -13.37
CA THR A 179 5.07 26.13 -13.81
C THR A 179 6.28 25.65 -13.01
N VAL A 180 6.10 24.61 -12.19
CA VAL A 180 7.16 24.04 -11.35
C VAL A 180 7.69 22.78 -12.02
N ASN A 181 8.91 22.84 -12.54
CA ASN A 181 9.59 21.69 -13.15
C ASN A 181 10.30 20.83 -12.10
N ALA A 182 10.62 19.58 -12.45
CA ALA A 182 11.43 18.70 -11.62
C ALA A 182 12.71 19.39 -11.12
N GLY A 183 13.02 19.21 -9.83
CA GLY A 183 14.13 19.87 -9.14
C GLY A 183 13.80 21.28 -8.63
N SER A 184 12.56 21.76 -8.82
CA SER A 184 12.11 23.08 -8.34
C SER A 184 10.96 22.97 -7.33
N GLN A 185 10.76 24.04 -6.58
CA GLN A 185 9.69 24.21 -5.62
C GLN A 185 9.07 25.60 -5.72
N VAL A 186 7.84 25.73 -5.22
CA VAL A 186 7.19 27.03 -5.02
C VAL A 186 6.45 27.05 -3.69
N SER A 187 6.53 28.16 -2.97
CA SER A 187 5.77 28.40 -1.74
C SER A 187 4.80 29.57 -1.95
N ILE A 188 3.53 29.38 -1.62
CA ILE A 188 2.45 30.34 -1.82
C ILE A 188 1.75 30.53 -0.47
N GLY A 189 1.69 31.77 0.01
CA GLY A 189 0.88 32.12 1.17
C GLY A 189 -0.59 32.26 0.81
N GLU A 190 -1.47 32.04 1.77
CA GLU A 190 -2.88 32.39 1.62
C GLU A 190 -3.03 33.88 1.26
N PHE A 191 -3.96 34.17 0.34
CA PHE A 191 -4.19 35.52 -0.20
C PHE A 191 -3.00 36.17 -0.92
N GLN A 192 -1.95 35.41 -1.25
CA GLN A 192 -0.80 35.89 -2.04
C GLN A 192 -0.86 35.34 -3.47
N PRO A 193 -0.45 36.13 -4.47
CA PRO A 193 -0.38 35.65 -5.85
C PRO A 193 0.73 34.62 -6.03
N ALA A 194 0.66 33.84 -7.10
CA ALA A 194 1.72 32.88 -7.43
C ALA A 194 3.03 33.63 -7.76
N PRO A 195 4.18 33.21 -7.21
CA PRO A 195 5.48 33.73 -7.62
C PRO A 195 5.72 33.50 -9.12
N ALA A 196 6.24 34.51 -9.81
CA ALA A 196 6.50 34.45 -11.25
C ALA A 196 7.50 33.34 -11.63
N VAL A 197 8.46 33.05 -10.76
CA VAL A 197 9.51 32.05 -10.98
C VAL A 197 9.63 31.14 -9.75
N PRO A 198 9.54 29.81 -9.92
CA PRO A 198 9.83 28.86 -8.85
C PRO A 198 11.30 28.90 -8.43
N SER A 199 11.60 28.49 -7.20
CA SER A 199 12.98 28.36 -6.70
C SER A 199 13.48 26.91 -6.83
N PRO A 200 14.79 26.66 -6.97
CA PRO A 200 15.34 25.30 -6.89
C PRO A 200 15.02 24.63 -5.54
N ILE A 201 14.83 23.31 -5.53
CA ILE A 201 14.76 22.54 -4.29
C ILE A 201 16.14 22.60 -3.62
N PRO A 202 16.22 22.95 -2.32
CA PRO A 202 17.49 22.95 -1.59
C PRO A 202 18.20 21.58 -1.67
N PRO A 203 19.54 21.56 -1.78
CA PRO A 203 20.30 20.32 -1.71
C PRO A 203 19.96 19.55 -0.43
N SER A 204 19.60 18.28 -0.59
CA SER A 204 19.34 17.37 0.52
C SER A 204 20.07 16.05 0.30
N PRO A 205 20.30 15.27 1.36
CA PRO A 205 20.88 13.94 1.21
C PRO A 205 20.01 13.09 0.28
N ARG A 206 20.63 12.23 -0.52
CA ARG A 206 19.94 11.38 -1.51
C ARG A 206 20.40 9.94 -1.37
N LEU A 207 19.45 9.02 -1.43
CA LEU A 207 19.70 7.58 -1.53
C LEU A 207 19.44 7.16 -2.98
N GLU A 208 20.34 6.37 -3.57
CA GLU A 208 20.08 5.67 -4.83
C GLU A 208 20.25 4.18 -4.62
N ILE A 209 19.31 3.40 -5.14
CA ILE A 209 19.40 1.94 -5.17
C ILE A 209 19.30 1.51 -6.62
N THR A 210 20.30 0.78 -7.09
CA THR A 210 20.40 0.33 -8.49
C THR A 210 20.59 -1.17 -8.53
N GLY A 211 19.74 -1.88 -9.27
CA GLY A 211 19.84 -3.32 -9.45
C GLY A 211 20.40 -3.70 -10.82
N SER A 212 21.00 -4.88 -10.92
CA SER A 212 21.32 -5.52 -12.20
C SER A 212 20.09 -5.66 -13.09
N ALA A 213 20.29 -5.67 -14.42
CA ALA A 213 19.19 -5.93 -15.35
C ALA A 213 18.47 -7.25 -15.02
N GLY A 214 17.13 -7.25 -15.03
CA GLY A 214 16.30 -8.41 -14.70
C GLY A 214 16.05 -8.64 -13.20
N LEU A 215 16.78 -7.94 -12.31
CA LEU A 215 16.55 -7.99 -10.86
C LEU A 215 15.50 -6.95 -10.46
N GLY A 216 14.26 -7.37 -10.22
CA GLY A 216 13.26 -6.50 -9.61
C GLY A 216 13.57 -6.27 -8.13
N PHE A 217 13.37 -5.06 -7.63
CA PHE A 217 13.46 -4.80 -6.20
C PHE A 217 12.43 -3.80 -5.71
N THR A 218 12.08 -3.93 -4.44
CA THR A 218 11.26 -2.99 -3.68
C THR A 218 12.02 -2.62 -2.41
N ALA A 219 12.19 -1.32 -2.19
CA ALA A 219 12.73 -0.79 -0.95
C ALA A 219 11.57 -0.36 -0.05
N THR A 220 11.66 -0.71 1.23
CA THR A 220 10.71 -0.31 2.27
C THR A 220 11.41 0.62 3.23
N SER A 221 10.86 1.82 3.43
CA SER A 221 11.42 2.79 4.37
C SER A 221 11.29 2.28 5.83
N PRO A 222 12.03 2.86 6.78
CA PRO A 222 11.83 2.63 8.20
C PRO A 222 10.40 2.94 8.69
N GLN A 223 9.64 3.76 7.95
CA GLN A 223 8.26 4.11 8.26
C GLN A 223 7.25 3.16 7.61
N GLY A 224 7.69 2.31 6.68
CA GLY A 224 6.91 1.25 6.06
C GLY A 224 6.36 1.56 4.66
N GLU A 225 6.59 2.76 4.11
CA GLU A 225 6.25 3.06 2.71
C GLU A 225 7.19 2.30 1.77
N THR A 226 6.72 2.04 0.55
CA THR A 226 7.49 1.26 -0.43
C THR A 226 7.83 2.06 -1.67
N CYS A 227 8.98 1.75 -2.28
CA CYS A 227 9.32 2.22 -3.61
C CYS A 227 9.97 1.11 -4.43
N ASN A 228 9.41 0.82 -5.61
CA ASN A 228 9.85 -0.27 -6.47
C ASN A 228 10.59 0.19 -7.72
N SER A 229 11.48 -0.65 -8.22
CA SER A 229 12.30 -0.36 -9.39
C SER A 229 11.50 -0.31 -10.70
N GLY A 230 10.30 -0.91 -10.72
CA GLY A 230 9.38 -0.89 -11.87
C GLY A 230 8.55 0.39 -12.02
N GLY A 231 8.61 1.33 -11.07
CA GLY A 231 7.93 2.63 -11.12
C GLY A 231 6.41 2.60 -10.91
N GLN A 232 5.85 1.46 -10.52
CA GLN A 232 4.41 1.31 -10.24
C GLN A 232 4.05 1.56 -8.77
N LEU A 233 5.03 1.51 -7.87
CA LEU A 233 4.87 1.77 -6.44
C LEU A 233 5.94 2.78 -6.03
N GLN A 234 5.58 4.04 -5.87
CA GLN A 234 6.51 5.11 -5.46
C GLN A 234 5.90 5.88 -4.28
N GLN A 235 5.71 5.18 -3.16
CA GLN A 235 4.99 5.70 -1.99
C GLN A 235 5.91 6.43 -1.01
N ILE A 236 7.22 6.12 -1.03
CA ILE A 236 8.20 6.83 -0.21
C ILE A 236 8.31 8.28 -0.68
N PRO A 237 8.12 9.28 0.20
CA PRO A 237 8.27 10.69 -0.17
C PRO A 237 9.63 10.98 -0.82
N GLY A 238 9.60 11.67 -1.97
CA GLY A 238 10.80 11.98 -2.74
C GLY A 238 11.38 10.81 -3.52
N CYS A 239 10.69 9.66 -3.60
CA CYS A 239 11.15 8.53 -4.40
C CYS A 239 10.77 8.68 -5.87
N VAL A 240 11.76 8.61 -6.75
CA VAL A 240 11.57 8.55 -8.21
C VAL A 240 12.21 7.28 -8.75
N ALA A 241 11.44 6.49 -9.51
CA ALA A 241 11.92 5.28 -10.17
C ALA A 241 12.29 5.55 -11.63
N THR A 242 13.48 5.11 -12.04
CA THR A 242 13.94 5.09 -13.42
C THR A 242 14.00 3.63 -13.89
N ALA A 243 12.87 3.11 -14.36
CA ALA A 243 12.70 1.69 -14.66
C ALA A 243 13.72 1.15 -15.68
N GLN A 244 14.07 1.94 -16.70
CA GLN A 244 15.06 1.54 -17.73
C GLN A 244 16.47 1.38 -17.15
N ALA A 245 16.77 2.11 -16.08
CA ALA A 245 18.04 2.01 -15.36
C ALA A 245 17.96 1.04 -14.17
N ASN A 246 16.82 0.39 -13.95
CA ASN A 246 16.50 -0.42 -12.78
C ASN A 246 16.97 0.27 -11.48
N LYS A 247 16.58 1.53 -11.34
CA LYS A 247 17.06 2.43 -10.28
C LYS A 247 15.90 3.12 -9.60
N ILE A 248 16.00 3.29 -8.29
CA ILE A 248 15.21 4.29 -7.55
C ILE A 248 16.14 5.33 -6.95
N SER A 249 15.65 6.56 -6.83
CA SER A 249 16.32 7.63 -6.10
C SER A 249 15.35 8.22 -5.08
N VAL A 250 15.79 8.42 -3.84
CA VAL A 250 14.98 8.99 -2.77
C VAL A 250 15.63 10.28 -2.29
N ARG A 251 14.93 11.40 -2.45
CA ARG A 251 15.31 12.70 -1.87
C ARG A 251 14.99 12.73 -0.38
N ALA A 252 15.93 13.23 0.42
CA ALA A 252 15.79 13.34 1.87
C ALA A 252 15.34 12.02 2.54
N PRO A 253 16.08 10.90 2.32
CA PRO A 253 15.69 9.59 2.83
C PRO A 253 15.67 9.60 4.37
N SER A 254 14.73 8.87 4.95
CA SER A 254 14.64 8.72 6.39
C SER A 254 15.76 7.84 6.95
N ARG A 255 16.28 8.23 8.11
CA ARG A 255 17.23 7.41 8.88
C ARG A 255 16.53 6.19 9.48
N GLY A 256 17.27 5.09 9.63
CA GLY A 256 16.79 3.86 10.25
C GLY A 256 17.02 2.64 9.36
N HIS A 257 16.36 1.54 9.71
CA HIS A 257 16.42 0.29 8.97
C HIS A 257 15.51 0.32 7.74
N TRP A 258 16.08 0.05 6.58
CA TRP A 258 15.41 -0.07 5.30
C TRP A 258 15.29 -1.55 4.94
N GLY A 259 14.09 -1.98 4.58
CA GLY A 259 13.84 -3.32 4.07
C GLY A 259 14.09 -3.40 2.57
N LEU A 260 14.53 -4.55 2.10
CA LEU A 260 14.68 -4.88 0.68
C LEU A 260 13.98 -6.19 0.37
N LEU A 261 13.12 -6.16 -0.65
CA LEU A 261 12.61 -7.35 -1.30
C LEU A 261 13.16 -7.39 -2.73
N LEU A 262 13.87 -8.47 -3.05
CA LEU A 262 14.47 -8.73 -4.35
C LEU A 262 13.73 -9.88 -5.02
N THR A 263 13.50 -9.78 -6.33
CA THR A 263 12.84 -10.79 -7.14
C THR A 263 13.49 -10.91 -8.50
N ALA A 264 13.52 -12.12 -9.07
CA ALA A 264 14.06 -12.35 -10.40
C ALA A 264 13.03 -13.06 -11.30
N ALA A 265 12.74 -12.45 -12.45
CA ALA A 265 11.83 -13.01 -13.47
C ALA A 265 12.51 -14.05 -14.39
N SER A 266 13.79 -14.30 -14.17
CA SER A 266 14.61 -15.33 -14.80
C SER A 266 15.76 -15.69 -13.87
N ALA A 267 16.46 -16.79 -14.14
CA ALA A 267 17.67 -17.08 -13.38
C ALA A 267 18.74 -16.00 -13.65
N LEU A 268 19.32 -15.45 -12.59
CA LEU A 268 20.37 -14.43 -12.66
C LEU A 268 21.60 -14.94 -11.93
N GLN A 269 22.77 -14.83 -12.57
CA GLN A 269 24.04 -15.19 -11.95
C GLN A 269 24.75 -13.94 -11.44
N ASN A 270 25.21 -13.95 -10.19
CA ASN A 270 25.93 -12.85 -9.57
C ASN A 270 25.23 -11.49 -9.73
N ALA A 271 23.90 -11.46 -9.63
CA ALA A 271 23.15 -10.22 -9.71
C ALA A 271 23.54 -9.31 -8.56
N THR A 272 23.74 -8.03 -8.87
CA THR A 272 24.12 -7.00 -7.91
C THR A 272 22.96 -6.05 -7.61
N LEU A 273 22.91 -5.60 -6.36
CA LEU A 273 22.14 -4.45 -5.93
C LEU A 273 23.10 -3.48 -5.22
N THR A 274 23.23 -2.28 -5.76
CA THR A 274 24.08 -1.22 -5.20
C THR A 274 23.22 -0.20 -4.50
N VAL A 275 23.58 0.13 -3.26
CA VAL A 275 22.99 1.20 -2.46
C VAL A 275 24.03 2.29 -2.28
N ASP A 276 23.77 3.47 -2.85
CA ASP A 276 24.63 4.63 -2.80
C ASP A 276 23.97 5.78 -2.04
N GLY A 277 24.74 6.41 -1.16
CA GLY A 277 24.36 7.61 -0.43
C GLY A 277 25.08 8.85 -0.96
N PHE A 278 24.37 9.96 -1.11
CA PHE A 278 24.92 11.22 -1.63
C PHE A 278 24.60 12.40 -0.72
N ILE A 279 25.52 13.36 -0.67
CA ILE A 279 25.30 14.72 -0.17
C ILE A 279 25.70 15.68 -1.29
N GLY A 280 24.73 16.44 -1.81
CA GLY A 280 24.93 17.18 -3.06
C GLY A 280 25.27 16.22 -4.20
N THR A 281 26.41 16.43 -4.85
CA THR A 281 26.93 15.55 -5.93
C THR A 281 27.93 14.51 -5.44
N ALA A 282 28.41 14.62 -4.19
CA ALA A 282 29.42 13.73 -3.64
C ALA A 282 28.80 12.43 -3.13
N ARG A 283 29.35 11.29 -3.57
CA ARG A 283 29.00 9.97 -3.02
C ARG A 283 29.67 9.80 -1.65
N SER A 284 28.87 9.63 -0.61
CA SER A 284 29.29 9.56 0.80
C SER A 284 29.26 8.14 1.37
N GLY A 285 28.57 7.20 0.72
CA GLY A 285 28.52 5.79 1.14
C GLY A 285 28.12 4.90 -0.02
N THR A 286 28.68 3.69 -0.09
CA THR A 286 28.32 2.69 -1.10
C THR A 286 28.36 1.29 -0.50
N ARG A 287 27.38 0.47 -0.87
CA ARG A 287 27.31 -0.95 -0.52
C ARG A 287 26.79 -1.73 -1.71
N VAL A 288 27.37 -2.90 -1.94
CA VAL A 288 26.97 -3.80 -3.01
C VAL A 288 26.58 -5.13 -2.40
N PHE A 289 25.35 -5.56 -2.70
CA PHE A 289 24.85 -6.89 -2.42
C PHE A 289 24.99 -7.71 -3.70
N THR A 290 25.56 -8.91 -3.62
CA THR A 290 25.73 -9.81 -4.78
C THR A 290 25.17 -11.18 -4.45
N ARG A 291 24.30 -11.71 -5.31
CA ARG A 291 23.70 -13.04 -5.15
C ARG A 291 23.23 -13.60 -6.49
N SER A 292 23.28 -14.92 -6.65
CA SER A 292 22.59 -15.61 -7.75
C SER A 292 21.13 -15.92 -7.36
N PHE A 293 20.22 -15.75 -8.31
CA PHE A 293 18.78 -15.94 -8.13
C PHE A 293 18.27 -17.01 -9.09
N ASN A 294 17.38 -17.86 -8.63
CA ASN A 294 16.57 -18.71 -9.48
C ASN A 294 15.31 -17.97 -9.94
N LEU A 295 14.65 -18.49 -10.98
CA LEU A 295 13.36 -18.00 -11.44
C LEU A 295 12.34 -18.06 -10.27
N GLY A 296 11.74 -16.90 -9.95
CA GLY A 296 10.69 -16.81 -8.93
C GLY A 296 11.19 -16.70 -7.49
N ASP A 297 12.51 -16.64 -7.26
CA ASP A 297 13.06 -16.39 -5.94
C ASP A 297 12.55 -15.03 -5.41
N LEU A 298 12.02 -15.03 -4.18
CA LEU A 298 11.78 -13.83 -3.38
C LEU A 298 12.80 -13.81 -2.25
N VAL A 299 13.66 -12.79 -2.22
CA VAL A 299 14.73 -12.65 -1.23
C VAL A 299 14.52 -11.39 -0.42
N LYS A 300 14.40 -11.54 0.89
CA LYS A 300 14.38 -10.46 1.87
C LYS A 300 15.80 -10.17 2.35
N SER A 301 16.15 -8.89 2.45
CA SER A 301 17.33 -8.38 3.16
C SER A 301 16.99 -6.97 3.66
N GLY A 302 17.99 -6.20 4.07
CA GLY A 302 17.84 -4.85 4.55
C GLY A 302 19.17 -4.21 4.86
N PHE A 303 19.15 -2.93 5.21
CA PHE A 303 20.32 -2.19 5.65
C PHE A 303 19.89 -1.03 6.55
N THR A 304 20.78 -0.56 7.40
CA THR A 304 20.57 0.67 8.18
C THR A 304 21.20 1.86 7.47
N LEU A 305 20.40 2.91 7.29
CA LEU A 305 20.81 4.21 6.77
C LEU A 305 20.96 5.21 7.92
N THR A 306 22.14 5.82 8.04
CA THR A 306 22.35 6.96 8.92
C THR A 306 22.50 8.23 8.10
N VAL A 307 21.77 9.27 8.47
CA VAL A 307 21.75 10.56 7.76
C VAL A 307 22.14 11.67 8.75
N GLY A 308 23.21 12.39 8.45
CA GLY A 308 23.73 13.52 9.22
C GLY A 308 24.65 14.39 8.35
N GLY A 309 25.80 14.81 8.88
CA GLY A 309 26.85 15.47 8.06
C GLY A 309 27.43 14.57 6.96
N GLN A 310 27.19 13.26 7.04
CA GLN A 310 27.47 12.24 6.03
C GLN A 310 26.25 11.31 5.90
N ILE A 311 26.10 10.65 4.74
CA ILE A 311 25.27 9.44 4.63
C ILE A 311 26.18 8.23 4.75
N ALA A 312 25.81 7.29 5.61
CA ALA A 312 26.44 5.97 5.66
C ALA A 312 25.38 4.86 5.55
N VAL A 313 25.78 3.76 4.91
CA VAL A 313 24.97 2.57 4.65
C VAL A 313 25.67 1.40 5.36
N SER A 314 24.95 0.67 6.21
CA SER A 314 25.51 -0.49 6.94
C SER A 314 25.83 -1.67 5.99
N ALA A 315 26.40 -2.75 6.52
CA ALA A 315 26.32 -4.04 5.83
C ALA A 315 24.85 -4.45 5.63
N PHE A 316 24.59 -5.26 4.61
CA PHE A 316 23.27 -5.84 4.40
C PHE A 316 22.98 -6.91 5.45
N ASP A 317 21.71 -7.04 5.82
CA ASP A 317 21.23 -8.17 6.61
C ASP A 317 21.39 -9.48 5.83
N ASP A 318 21.59 -10.59 6.54
CA ASP A 318 21.68 -11.92 5.95
C ASP A 318 20.45 -12.20 5.07
N PRO A 319 20.64 -12.52 3.78
CA PRO A 319 19.54 -12.59 2.84
C PRO A 319 18.73 -13.88 3.03
N GLN A 320 17.43 -13.74 3.25
CA GLN A 320 16.51 -14.86 3.50
C GLN A 320 15.58 -15.09 2.31
N LEU A 321 15.44 -16.34 1.89
CA LEU A 321 14.38 -16.72 0.95
C LEU A 321 13.03 -16.67 1.68
N VAL A 322 12.05 -16.01 1.06
CA VAL A 322 10.68 -15.96 1.56
C VAL A 322 9.74 -16.54 0.50
N THR A 323 8.59 -17.05 0.94
CA THR A 323 7.61 -17.68 0.06
C THR A 323 6.51 -16.71 -0.40
N THR A 324 6.41 -15.55 0.25
CA THR A 324 5.38 -14.52 -0.03
C THR A 324 5.95 -13.12 0.15
N ILE A 325 5.33 -12.14 -0.51
CA ILE A 325 5.66 -10.71 -0.36
C ILE A 325 5.47 -10.25 1.09
N CYS A 326 4.43 -10.72 1.78
CA CYS A 326 4.21 -10.38 3.19
C CYS A 326 5.34 -10.89 4.10
N GLY A 327 5.94 -12.05 3.81
CA GLY A 327 7.12 -12.52 4.54
C GLY A 327 8.31 -11.56 4.42
N ALA A 328 8.42 -10.88 3.28
CA ALA A 328 9.42 -9.84 3.07
C ALA A 328 9.12 -8.56 3.85
N GLU A 329 7.85 -8.14 3.90
CA GLU A 329 7.48 -6.84 4.47
C GLU A 329 7.26 -6.84 5.98
N VAL A 330 6.83 -7.97 6.56
CA VAL A 330 6.56 -8.07 7.99
C VAL A 330 7.86 -7.82 8.77
N ALA A 331 7.83 -6.83 9.66
CA ALA A 331 8.95 -6.48 10.51
C ALA A 331 9.11 -7.48 11.68
N GLY A 332 10.34 -7.60 12.17
CA GLY A 332 10.66 -8.48 13.30
C GLY A 332 10.77 -9.96 12.92
N ARG A 333 10.73 -10.83 13.94
CA ARG A 333 10.81 -12.27 13.74
C ARG A 333 9.52 -12.79 13.13
N VAL A 334 9.62 -13.34 11.92
CA VAL A 334 8.50 -14.02 11.24
C VAL A 334 8.61 -15.52 11.47
N PHE A 335 7.52 -16.13 11.90
CA PHE A 335 7.49 -17.57 12.20
C PHE A 335 7.04 -18.34 10.96
N THR A 336 7.84 -19.33 10.58
CA THR A 336 7.52 -20.28 9.53
C THR A 336 6.84 -21.51 10.12
N GLY A 337 5.92 -22.10 9.38
CA GLY A 337 5.16 -23.29 9.79
C GLY A 337 4.07 -23.56 8.77
N ASP A 338 3.76 -24.83 8.55
CA ASP A 338 2.81 -25.24 7.50
C ASP A 338 1.37 -24.84 7.84
N LYS A 339 1.03 -24.86 9.13
CA LYS A 339 -0.30 -24.47 9.64
C LYS A 339 -0.25 -23.15 10.40
N LEU A 340 -1.30 -22.32 10.25
CA LEU A 340 -1.44 -21.06 10.98
C LEU A 340 -1.34 -21.23 12.51
N GLU A 341 -1.96 -22.26 13.07
CA GLU A 341 -1.95 -22.58 14.50
C GLU A 341 -0.52 -22.77 15.03
N GLN A 342 0.32 -23.52 14.29
CA GLN A 342 1.72 -23.74 14.65
C GLN A 342 2.52 -22.44 14.66
N ARG A 343 2.24 -21.55 13.70
CA ARG A 343 2.88 -20.22 13.65
C ARG A 343 2.47 -19.37 14.85
N VAL A 344 1.19 -19.39 15.23
CA VAL A 344 0.67 -18.70 16.43
C VAL A 344 1.30 -19.25 17.71
N ASP A 345 1.39 -20.57 17.86
CA ASP A 345 2.00 -21.22 19.02
C ASP A 345 3.50 -20.90 19.13
N ALA A 346 4.21 -20.88 18.01
CA ALA A 346 5.63 -20.51 17.98
C ALA A 346 5.85 -19.05 18.41
N VAL A 347 4.96 -18.13 18.02
CA VAL A 347 5.00 -16.74 18.50
C VAL A 347 4.72 -16.67 20.00
N ARG A 348 3.75 -17.45 20.51
CA ARG A 348 3.44 -17.51 21.94
C ARG A 348 4.64 -18.01 22.74
N ALA A 349 5.30 -19.08 22.28
CA ALA A 349 6.51 -19.61 22.89
C ALA A 349 7.65 -18.57 22.90
N PHE A 350 7.89 -17.89 21.78
CA PHE A 350 8.89 -16.83 21.70
C PHE A 350 8.61 -15.69 22.69
N SER A 351 7.34 -15.28 22.81
CA SER A 351 6.91 -14.17 23.68
C SER A 351 7.16 -14.42 25.18
N GLN A 352 7.30 -15.68 25.60
CA GLN A 352 7.59 -16.01 27.00
C GLN A 352 8.98 -15.51 27.45
N GLY A 353 9.97 -15.55 26.56
CA GLY A 353 11.35 -15.12 26.85
C GLY A 353 11.75 -13.79 26.23
N ASN A 354 10.91 -13.20 25.37
CA ASN A 354 11.27 -12.06 24.54
C ASN A 354 10.20 -10.98 24.67
N LYS A 355 10.39 -10.05 25.61
CA LYS A 355 9.44 -8.97 25.91
C LYS A 355 9.66 -7.76 25.01
N SER A 356 8.57 -7.13 24.57
CA SER A 356 8.59 -5.94 23.69
C SER A 356 9.46 -6.10 22.43
N GLN A 357 9.57 -7.34 21.92
CA GLN A 357 10.34 -7.64 20.73
C GLN A 357 9.46 -7.59 19.48
N PRO A 358 9.96 -7.04 18.36
CA PRO A 358 9.23 -7.04 17.09
C PRO A 358 8.94 -8.46 16.60
N VAL A 359 7.69 -8.70 16.22
CA VAL A 359 7.21 -10.00 15.77
C VAL A 359 6.12 -9.85 14.71
N GLY A 360 5.97 -10.86 13.86
CA GLY A 360 4.81 -10.92 12.98
C GLY A 360 4.47 -12.31 12.45
N ILE A 361 3.30 -12.37 11.83
CA ILE A 361 2.69 -13.58 11.24
C ILE A 361 2.26 -13.22 9.83
N VAL A 362 2.46 -14.18 8.91
CA VAL A 362 1.90 -14.13 7.57
C VAL A 362 0.75 -15.13 7.49
N ILE A 363 -0.36 -14.69 6.90
CA ILE A 363 -1.53 -15.50 6.60
C ILE A 363 -1.73 -15.50 5.08
N THR A 364 -1.85 -16.68 4.49
CA THR A 364 -2.05 -16.87 3.05
C THR A 364 -3.53 -17.03 2.69
N GLU A 365 -3.86 -16.92 1.41
CA GLU A 365 -5.20 -17.26 0.89
C GLU A 365 -5.61 -18.70 1.25
N ALA A 366 -4.66 -19.64 1.24
CA ALA A 366 -4.90 -21.04 1.58
C ALA A 366 -5.27 -21.21 3.06
N ASP A 367 -4.54 -20.54 3.96
CA ASP A 367 -4.85 -20.55 5.39
C ASP A 367 -6.28 -20.05 5.66
N LEU A 368 -6.67 -18.94 5.02
CA LEU A 368 -7.99 -18.33 5.22
C LEU A 368 -9.09 -19.15 4.55
N THR A 369 -8.86 -19.69 3.35
CA THR A 369 -9.84 -20.56 2.68
C THR A 369 -10.14 -21.79 3.54
N GLN A 370 -9.11 -22.41 4.13
CA GLN A 370 -9.29 -23.53 5.04
C GLN A 370 -10.04 -23.13 6.32
N ALA A 371 -9.67 -22.00 6.94
CA ALA A 371 -10.31 -21.51 8.16
C ALA A 371 -11.79 -21.17 7.95
N VAL A 372 -12.14 -20.48 6.85
CA VAL A 372 -13.53 -20.11 6.55
C VAL A 372 -14.35 -21.36 6.19
N ALA A 373 -13.79 -22.31 5.43
CA ALA A 373 -14.47 -23.57 5.12
C ALA A 373 -14.78 -24.39 6.38
N ALA A 374 -13.90 -24.39 7.38
CA ALA A 374 -14.14 -25.03 8.67
C ALA A 374 -15.17 -24.30 9.54
N GLY A 375 -15.27 -22.97 9.44
CA GLY A 375 -16.29 -22.18 10.15
C GLY A 375 -17.68 -22.28 9.52
N ALA A 376 -17.76 -22.38 8.20
CA ALA A 376 -18.99 -22.47 7.42
C ALA A 376 -19.91 -23.65 7.81
N THR A 377 -19.33 -24.75 8.29
CA THR A 377 -20.06 -25.96 8.70
C THR A 377 -20.76 -25.82 10.07
N ASN A 378 -20.48 -24.76 10.84
CA ASN A 378 -20.93 -24.59 12.23
C ASN A 378 -22.08 -23.57 12.41
N THR A 379 -22.78 -23.16 11.34
CA THR A 379 -23.72 -22.02 11.34
C THR A 379 -25.16 -22.32 11.82
N GLY A 380 -25.37 -23.33 12.68
CA GLY A 380 -26.63 -23.47 13.43
C GLY A 380 -27.90 -23.70 12.59
N GLY A 381 -27.80 -24.10 11.32
CA GLY A 381 -28.87 -24.77 10.58
C GLY A 381 -29.78 -23.94 9.68
N VAL A 382 -29.56 -22.62 9.51
CA VAL A 382 -30.44 -21.79 8.64
C VAL A 382 -29.97 -21.75 7.18
N ALA A 383 -28.67 -21.92 6.93
CA ALA A 383 -28.09 -22.10 5.59
C ALA A 383 -26.72 -22.80 5.69
N SER A 384 -26.36 -23.63 4.71
CA SER A 384 -24.99 -24.16 4.60
C SER A 384 -24.19 -23.35 3.58
N VAL A 385 -22.93 -23.05 3.89
CA VAL A 385 -22.03 -22.37 2.95
C VAL A 385 -21.05 -23.38 2.40
N SER A 386 -20.99 -23.49 1.08
CA SER A 386 -20.07 -24.37 0.36
C SER A 386 -19.30 -23.57 -0.69
N ASN A 387 -18.31 -24.21 -1.34
CA ASN A 387 -17.49 -23.58 -2.40
C ASN A 387 -16.84 -22.26 -1.97
N VAL A 388 -16.45 -22.17 -0.70
CA VAL A 388 -15.78 -20.98 -0.18
C VAL A 388 -14.42 -20.83 -0.84
N LYS A 389 -14.15 -19.64 -1.37
CA LYS A 389 -12.84 -19.24 -1.84
C LYS A 389 -12.48 -17.90 -1.23
N VAL A 390 -11.23 -17.79 -0.81
CA VAL A 390 -10.66 -16.54 -0.33
C VAL A 390 -9.55 -16.10 -1.28
N SER A 391 -9.58 -14.84 -1.68
CA SER A 391 -8.45 -14.17 -2.33
C SER A 391 -8.07 -12.90 -1.57
N ILE A 392 -6.79 -12.53 -1.62
CA ILE A 392 -6.26 -11.35 -0.94
C ILE A 392 -5.56 -10.46 -1.96
N ASP A 393 -5.90 -9.17 -1.95
CA ASP A 393 -5.17 -8.14 -2.66
C ASP A 393 -5.07 -6.86 -1.81
N GLY A 394 -4.51 -5.78 -2.36
CA GLY A 394 -4.37 -4.52 -1.62
C GLY A 394 -5.69 -3.86 -1.20
N ALA A 395 -6.84 -4.30 -1.73
CA ALA A 395 -8.17 -3.83 -1.33
C ALA A 395 -8.82 -4.69 -0.25
N GLY A 396 -8.12 -5.72 0.23
CA GLY A 396 -8.52 -6.52 1.37
C GLY A 396 -8.71 -8.00 1.05
N LEU A 397 -9.53 -8.63 1.88
CA LEU A 397 -9.87 -10.03 1.78
C LEU A 397 -11.19 -10.20 1.03
N HIS A 398 -11.14 -10.81 -0.15
CA HIS A 398 -12.32 -11.13 -0.93
C HIS A 398 -12.74 -12.55 -0.63
N VAL A 399 -13.93 -12.70 -0.07
CA VAL A 399 -14.53 -13.99 0.27
C VAL A 399 -15.67 -14.24 -0.70
N THR A 400 -15.62 -15.35 -1.42
CA THR A 400 -16.74 -15.84 -2.22
C THR A 400 -17.20 -17.17 -1.68
N GLY A 401 -18.48 -17.48 -1.86
CA GLY A 401 -19.06 -18.75 -1.45
C GLY A 401 -20.46 -18.93 -1.99
N GLN A 402 -21.00 -20.13 -1.79
CA GLN A 402 -22.35 -20.50 -2.19
C GLN A 402 -23.17 -20.82 -0.93
N ALA A 403 -24.13 -19.95 -0.61
CA ALA A 403 -25.06 -20.16 0.49
C ALA A 403 -26.28 -20.96 -0.02
N VAL A 404 -26.59 -22.06 0.67
CA VAL A 404 -27.73 -22.93 0.37
C VAL A 404 -28.75 -22.82 1.49
N ALA A 405 -29.96 -22.38 1.16
CA ALA A 405 -31.09 -22.27 2.08
C ALA A 405 -32.32 -22.95 1.46
N GLY A 406 -32.61 -24.19 1.88
CA GLY A 406 -33.64 -25.03 1.25
C GLY A 406 -33.29 -25.32 -0.22
N PRO A 407 -34.19 -25.10 -1.20
CA PRO A 407 -33.90 -25.31 -2.61
C PRO A 407 -33.10 -24.17 -3.27
N LEU A 408 -32.87 -23.06 -2.56
CA LEU A 408 -32.19 -21.89 -3.10
C LEU A 408 -30.68 -22.00 -2.86
N SER A 409 -29.92 -21.70 -3.90
CA SER A 409 -28.46 -21.63 -3.87
C SER A 409 -28.02 -20.30 -4.45
N VAL A 410 -27.24 -19.55 -3.67
CA VAL A 410 -26.92 -18.16 -3.98
C VAL A 410 -25.45 -17.90 -3.79
N ASN A 411 -24.86 -17.22 -4.76
CA ASN A 411 -23.48 -16.76 -4.66
C ASN A 411 -23.42 -15.54 -3.74
N VAL A 412 -22.54 -15.61 -2.76
CA VAL A 412 -22.27 -14.53 -1.84
C VAL A 412 -20.84 -14.07 -2.03
N ASN A 413 -20.66 -12.75 -2.09
CA ASN A 413 -19.36 -12.10 -2.19
C ASN A 413 -19.24 -11.09 -1.05
N GLY A 414 -18.15 -11.15 -0.30
CA GLY A 414 -17.88 -10.23 0.78
C GLY A 414 -16.45 -9.71 0.70
N ILE A 415 -16.24 -8.48 1.15
CA ILE A 415 -14.92 -7.89 1.31
C ILE A 415 -14.69 -7.65 2.79
N VAL A 416 -13.59 -8.15 3.33
CA VAL A 416 -13.17 -7.92 4.72
C VAL A 416 -11.90 -7.08 4.73
N VAL A 417 -11.94 -6.01 5.53
CA VAL A 417 -10.80 -5.14 5.82
C VAL A 417 -10.27 -5.45 7.20
N ALA A 418 -9.02 -5.07 7.46
CA ALA A 418 -8.33 -5.45 8.68
C ALA A 418 -7.42 -4.33 9.16
N GLY A 419 -7.27 -4.20 10.47
CA GLY A 419 -6.35 -3.23 11.04
C GLY A 419 -6.24 -3.36 12.55
N PRO A 420 -5.24 -2.71 13.14
CA PRO A 420 -5.12 -2.63 14.59
C PRO A 420 -6.15 -1.64 15.17
N VAL A 421 -6.86 -2.06 16.21
CA VAL A 421 -7.65 -1.17 17.08
C VAL A 421 -7.30 -1.53 18.52
N ASN A 422 -6.82 -0.54 19.30
CA ASN A 422 -6.38 -0.74 20.68
C ASN A 422 -5.40 -1.93 20.82
N ASP A 423 -4.39 -1.97 19.95
CA ASP A 423 -3.34 -2.99 19.89
C ASP A 423 -3.83 -4.43 19.61
N LYS A 424 -5.06 -4.59 19.14
CA LYS A 424 -5.64 -5.88 18.72
C LYS A 424 -5.93 -5.88 17.23
N LEU A 425 -5.79 -7.03 16.59
CA LEU A 425 -6.30 -7.23 15.24
C LEU A 425 -7.82 -7.05 15.26
N VAL A 426 -8.35 -6.26 14.35
CA VAL A 426 -9.78 -6.18 14.07
C VAL A 426 -10.00 -6.50 12.62
N LEU A 427 -10.98 -7.36 12.35
CA LEU A 427 -11.51 -7.66 11.03
C LEU A 427 -12.91 -7.05 10.94
N ARG A 428 -13.21 -6.39 9.83
CA ARG A 428 -14.52 -5.78 9.58
C ARG A 428 -15.01 -6.14 8.19
N LEU A 429 -16.26 -6.56 8.10
CA LEU A 429 -16.94 -6.72 6.82
C LEU A 429 -17.18 -5.34 6.21
N SER A 430 -16.52 -5.05 5.10
CA SER A 430 -16.61 -3.80 4.35
C SER A 430 -17.80 -3.81 3.40
N SER A 431 -18.02 -4.92 2.71
CA SER A 431 -19.17 -5.11 1.83
C SER A 431 -19.64 -6.56 1.83
N LEU A 432 -20.91 -6.74 1.51
CA LEU A 432 -21.52 -8.05 1.32
C LEU A 432 -22.61 -7.92 0.26
N SER A 433 -22.48 -8.65 -0.83
CA SER A 433 -23.47 -8.76 -1.88
C SER A 433 -23.85 -10.22 -2.11
N ALA A 434 -25.12 -10.45 -2.44
CA ALA A 434 -25.62 -11.76 -2.80
C ALA A 434 -26.62 -11.62 -3.94
N GLU A 435 -26.42 -12.37 -5.02
CA GLU A 435 -27.29 -12.35 -6.20
C GLU A 435 -27.82 -13.77 -6.49
N PRO A 436 -29.15 -13.98 -6.63
CA PRO A 436 -30.30 -13.13 -6.28
C PRO A 436 -30.87 -13.48 -4.88
N LEU A 437 -30.96 -12.54 -3.93
CA LEU A 437 -31.64 -12.81 -2.64
C LEU A 437 -32.55 -11.66 -2.14
N PRO A 438 -33.65 -12.01 -1.45
CA PRO A 438 -34.41 -11.09 -0.61
C PRO A 438 -33.61 -10.66 0.63
N VAL A 439 -33.76 -9.38 0.99
CA VAL A 439 -33.03 -8.64 2.04
C VAL A 439 -32.86 -9.36 3.40
N GLY A 440 -33.79 -10.21 3.82
CA GLY A 440 -33.73 -10.88 5.14
C GLY A 440 -32.67 -11.97 5.29
N VAL A 441 -32.21 -12.59 4.20
CA VAL A 441 -31.18 -13.66 4.26
C VAL A 441 -29.77 -13.06 4.39
N VAL A 442 -29.55 -11.88 3.81
CA VAL A 442 -28.25 -11.19 3.79
C VAL A 442 -27.89 -10.66 5.19
N ASP A 443 -28.86 -10.16 5.94
CA ASP A 443 -28.62 -9.63 7.30
C ASP A 443 -28.26 -10.76 8.30
N GLY A 444 -28.95 -11.90 8.21
CA GLY A 444 -28.57 -13.09 8.99
C GLY A 444 -27.15 -13.55 8.67
N PHE A 445 -26.80 -13.58 7.38
CA PHE A 445 -25.46 -13.93 6.93
C PHE A 445 -24.38 -12.95 7.40
N ARG A 446 -24.68 -11.64 7.33
CA ARG A 446 -23.81 -10.58 7.83
C ARG A 446 -23.53 -10.76 9.32
N SER A 447 -24.57 -10.95 10.13
CA SER A 447 -24.40 -11.15 11.58
C SER A 447 -23.55 -12.37 11.92
N GLY A 448 -23.74 -13.48 11.19
CA GLY A 448 -22.93 -14.69 11.36
C GLY A 448 -21.47 -14.50 10.98
N ILE A 449 -21.20 -13.77 9.88
CA ILE A 449 -19.83 -13.41 9.48
C ILE A 449 -19.20 -12.50 10.54
N GLU A 450 -19.89 -11.44 10.98
CA GLU A 450 -19.35 -10.51 11.97
C GLU A 450 -19.02 -11.21 13.30
N GLN A 451 -19.86 -12.16 13.72
CA GLN A 451 -19.60 -12.98 14.91
C GLN A 451 -18.39 -13.91 14.73
N ALA A 452 -18.23 -14.52 13.55
CA ALA A 452 -17.06 -15.35 13.23
C ALA A 452 -15.76 -14.53 13.14
N LEU A 453 -15.83 -13.32 12.56
CA LEU A 453 -14.71 -12.38 12.49
C LEU A 453 -14.31 -11.90 13.89
N ALA A 454 -15.29 -11.63 14.77
CA ALA A 454 -15.01 -11.28 16.16
C ALA A 454 -14.28 -12.41 16.91
N GLN A 455 -14.62 -13.68 16.64
CA GLN A 455 -13.96 -14.83 17.25
C GLN A 455 -12.54 -15.09 16.71
N SER A 456 -12.28 -14.85 15.42
CA SER A 456 -10.96 -15.11 14.80
C SER A 456 -9.89 -14.08 15.15
N THR A 457 -10.28 -12.86 15.53
CA THR A 457 -9.36 -11.80 15.98
C THR A 457 -8.72 -12.07 17.34
N ALA A 458 -9.27 -12.98 18.15
CA ALA A 458 -8.79 -13.29 19.51
C ALA A 458 -7.46 -14.07 19.55
N THR A 459 -6.85 -14.36 18.40
CA THR A 459 -5.80 -15.37 18.26
C THR A 459 -4.39 -14.81 18.10
N VAL A 460 -4.21 -13.49 17.96
CA VAL A 460 -2.87 -12.88 17.76
C VAL A 460 -2.21 -12.64 19.13
N PRO A 461 -1.13 -13.36 19.49
CA PRO A 461 -0.58 -13.36 20.85
C PRO A 461 0.39 -12.19 21.11
N PHE A 462 0.23 -11.07 20.40
CA PHE A 462 1.09 -9.89 20.50
C PHE A 462 0.31 -8.60 20.22
N LEU A 463 0.89 -7.47 20.63
CA LEU A 463 0.29 -6.15 20.43
C LEU A 463 0.42 -5.76 18.96
N VAL A 464 -0.70 -5.76 18.23
CA VAL A 464 -0.73 -5.52 16.78
C VAL A 464 -0.49 -4.04 16.51
N ARG A 465 0.54 -3.75 15.71
CA ARG A 465 0.90 -2.38 15.30
C ARG A 465 0.56 -2.09 13.85
N ARG A 466 0.58 -3.11 12.99
CA ARG A 466 0.29 -2.97 11.56
C ARG A 466 -0.31 -4.25 11.01
N VAL A 467 -1.27 -4.06 10.12
CA VAL A 467 -1.86 -5.09 9.27
C VAL A 467 -1.73 -4.59 7.84
N ALA A 468 -1.28 -5.45 6.93
CA ALA A 468 -1.04 -5.09 5.55
C ALA A 468 -1.53 -6.20 4.62
N PHE A 469 -2.45 -5.87 3.73
CA PHE A 469 -2.85 -6.74 2.64
C PHE A 469 -1.93 -6.60 1.45
N ARG A 470 -1.49 -7.73 0.89
CA ARG A 470 -0.74 -7.82 -0.36
C ARG A 470 -1.34 -8.93 -1.21
N GLN A 471 -0.98 -8.94 -2.48
CA GLN A 471 -1.43 -9.98 -3.39
C GLN A 471 -1.09 -11.38 -2.83
N GLY A 472 -2.11 -12.16 -2.53
CA GLY A 472 -2.00 -13.53 -2.03
C GLY A 472 -1.71 -13.70 -0.52
N CYS A 473 -1.53 -12.61 0.24
CA CYS A 473 -1.20 -12.72 1.66
C CYS A 473 -1.59 -11.51 2.51
N LEU A 474 -1.75 -11.76 3.80
CA LEU A 474 -1.98 -10.79 4.87
C LEU A 474 -0.80 -10.85 5.84
N GLY A 475 -0.09 -9.72 6.00
CA GLY A 475 0.96 -9.56 7.00
C GLY A 475 0.41 -8.88 8.25
N ILE A 476 0.65 -9.47 9.42
CA ILE A 476 0.32 -8.89 10.72
C ILE A 476 1.62 -8.73 11.50
N SER A 477 1.92 -7.53 11.96
CA SER A 477 3.15 -7.23 12.69
C SER A 477 2.88 -6.38 13.92
N GLY A 478 3.76 -6.49 14.90
CA GLY A 478 3.60 -5.85 16.18
C GLY A 478 4.77 -6.12 17.12
N VAL A 479 4.50 -6.04 18.41
CA VAL A 479 5.49 -6.31 19.46
C VAL A 479 4.93 -7.29 20.47
N THR A 480 5.78 -8.21 20.94
CA THR A 480 5.40 -9.11 22.03
C THR A 480 4.99 -8.31 23.27
N PRO A 481 4.06 -8.82 24.09
CA PRO A 481 3.64 -8.13 25.31
C PRO A 481 4.84 -7.83 26.22
N PRO A 482 4.77 -6.76 27.04
CA PRO A 482 5.82 -6.44 28.00
C PRO A 482 6.05 -7.54 29.05
#